data_AF-A0A180FXI9-F1
#
_entry.id   AF-A0A180FXI9-F1
#
_cell.length_a   1.000
_cell.length_b   1.000
_cell.length_c   1.000
_cell.angle_alpha   90.00
_cell.angle_beta   90.00
_cell.angle_gamma   90.00
#
_symmetry.space_group_name_H-M   'P 1'
#
loop_
_entity.id
_entity.type
_entity.pdbx_description
1 polymer ?
#
loop_
_entity_poly.entity_id
_entity_poly.type
_entity_poly.pdbx_seq_one_letter_code
_entity_poly.pdbx_strand_id
1 'polypeptide(L)'
;MPEDPTKDKGKSTAGSPAAGPQFVSLDQLAALLQQINRPREEKPDVKTSTDRAVALADALSKYQKLGKAIEPHLAEDGVNFPDWELSLKATVTRVFESADYFKSNVTDNDGDRAALTGVLVEHSVHPSLVALVRGKTGRAAFMVLQSRFANVSWTYIMARWAK
;
A
#
# COMPACT_ATOMS: atom_id res chain seq x y z
N MET A 1 -10.75 80.53 10.39
CA MET A 1 -11.04 79.24 9.70
C MET A 1 -9.71 78.57 9.38
N PRO A 2 -9.57 77.23 9.39
CA PRO A 2 -10.22 76.23 10.26
C PRO A 2 -9.31 74.99 10.60
N GLU A 3 -9.84 74.09 11.44
CA GLU A 3 -9.68 72.60 11.56
C GLU A 3 -8.47 71.87 12.23
N ASP A 4 -8.84 70.94 13.12
CA ASP A 4 -8.18 69.71 13.64
C ASP A 4 -8.74 68.51 12.81
N PRO A 5 -8.12 67.30 12.65
CA PRO A 5 -8.17 66.24 13.70
C PRO A 5 -7.05 65.14 13.71
N THR A 6 -6.87 64.53 14.91
CA THR A 6 -6.72 63.07 15.24
C THR A 6 -5.42 62.21 15.19
N LYS A 7 -5.26 61.43 16.30
CA LYS A 7 -4.90 59.98 16.49
C LYS A 7 -3.43 59.48 16.53
N ASP A 8 -3.06 58.82 17.66
CA ASP A 8 -2.71 57.37 17.88
C ASP A 8 -1.72 57.23 19.09
N LYS A 9 -2.05 56.52 20.18
CA LYS A 9 -1.68 55.11 20.54
C LYS A 9 -0.15 54.83 20.47
N GLY A 10 0.53 54.19 21.42
CA GLY A 10 0.26 53.53 22.69
C GLY A 10 1.60 53.00 23.21
N LYS A 11 1.81 53.05 24.53
CA LYS A 11 3.08 52.82 25.22
C LYS A 11 3.24 51.34 25.62
N SER A 12 4.34 50.71 25.22
CA SER A 12 4.81 49.43 25.75
C SER A 12 5.95 49.64 26.74
N THR A 13 5.88 48.99 27.90
CA THR A 13 6.90 48.07 28.44
C THR A 13 6.45 47.59 29.82
N ALA A 14 6.15 46.29 29.93
CA ALA A 14 5.78 45.61 31.18
C ALA A 14 6.95 44.77 31.70
N GLY A 15 7.12 44.76 33.02
CA GLY A 15 7.99 43.84 33.76
C GLY A 15 7.31 42.49 34.07
N SER A 16 8.16 41.50 34.35
CA SER A 16 7.90 40.11 34.83
C SER A 16 6.86 39.99 35.97
N PRO A 17 6.17 38.83 36.20
CA PRO A 17 6.80 37.66 36.86
C PRO A 17 6.18 36.24 36.65
N ALA A 18 6.91 35.23 37.16
CA ALA A 18 6.50 33.98 37.84
C ALA A 18 5.35 33.10 37.29
N ALA A 19 5.68 31.83 37.02
CA ALA A 19 4.77 30.75 36.70
C ALA A 19 3.85 30.39 37.89
N GLY A 20 2.62 30.92 37.88
CA GLY A 20 1.48 30.42 38.66
C GLY A 20 0.67 29.37 37.88
N PRO A 21 -0.33 28.72 38.50
CA PRO A 21 -1.18 27.74 37.83
C PRO A 21 -1.86 28.40 36.62
N GLN A 22 -1.73 27.78 35.45
CA GLN A 22 -2.32 28.28 34.21
C GLN A 22 -3.85 28.23 34.36
N PHE A 23 -4.46 29.40 34.58
CA PHE A 23 -5.91 29.54 34.52
C PHE A 23 -6.32 29.32 33.07
N VAL A 24 -6.94 28.17 32.80
CA VAL A 24 -7.59 27.90 31.51
C VAL A 24 -8.69 28.94 31.35
N SER A 25 -8.63 29.74 30.28
CA SER A 25 -9.67 30.75 30.05
C SER A 25 -11.01 30.07 29.77
N LEU A 26 -12.11 30.75 30.09
CA LEU A 26 -13.45 30.22 29.82
C LEU A 26 -13.63 29.88 28.32
N ASP A 27 -12.96 30.65 27.44
CA ASP A 27 -12.91 30.42 26.00
C ASP A 27 -12.11 29.16 25.62
N GLN A 28 -11.01 28.86 26.31
CA GLN A 28 -10.28 27.59 26.13
C GLN A 28 -11.11 26.39 26.60
N LEU A 29 -11.87 26.55 27.69
CA LEU A 29 -12.77 25.52 28.18
C LEU A 29 -13.94 25.28 27.21
N ALA A 30 -14.48 26.35 26.63
CA ALA A 30 -15.52 26.28 25.60
C ALA A 30 -15.00 25.62 24.31
N ALA A 31 -13.76 25.92 23.90
CA ALA A 31 -13.11 25.28 22.76
C ALA A 31 -12.89 23.78 22.99
N LEU A 32 -12.47 23.38 24.18
CA LEU A 32 -12.35 21.97 24.58
C LEU A 32 -13.69 21.25 24.57
N LEU A 33 -14.75 21.88 25.11
CA LEU A 33 -16.11 21.33 25.09
C LEU A 33 -16.66 21.21 23.67
N GLN A 34 -16.37 22.17 22.78
CA GLN A 34 -16.72 22.06 21.36
C GLN A 34 -15.92 20.96 20.64
N GLN A 35 -14.68 20.71 21.04
CA GLN A 35 -13.85 19.65 20.48
C GLN A 35 -14.33 18.26 20.92
N ILE A 36 -14.87 18.13 22.14
CA ILE A 36 -15.46 16.89 22.67
C ILE A 36 -16.88 16.66 22.13
N ASN A 37 -17.67 17.73 21.96
CA ASN A 37 -19.01 17.67 21.35
C ASN A 37 -19.00 17.64 19.82
N ARG A 38 -17.82 17.72 19.18
CA ARG A 38 -17.71 17.49 17.74
C ARG A 38 -18.16 16.05 17.48
N PRO A 39 -19.17 15.81 16.63
CA PRO A 39 -19.52 14.45 16.24
C PRO A 39 -18.25 13.81 15.69
N ARG A 40 -17.74 12.83 16.43
CA ARG A 40 -16.64 11.96 16.03
C ARG A 40 -17.00 11.41 14.65
N GLU A 41 -16.09 11.61 13.69
CA GLU A 41 -16.26 11.16 12.32
C GLU A 41 -16.92 9.78 12.25
N GLU A 42 -17.89 9.69 11.35
CA GLU A 42 -18.73 8.54 11.09
C GLU A 42 -17.91 7.25 11.15
N LYS A 43 -18.24 6.42 12.14
CA LYS A 43 -17.86 5.01 12.07
C LYS A 43 -18.40 4.51 10.72
N PRO A 44 -17.58 3.89 9.86
CA PRO A 44 -18.11 3.25 8.68
C PRO A 44 -19.19 2.26 9.13
N ASP A 45 -20.34 2.29 8.45
CA ASP A 45 -21.46 1.43 8.74
C ASP A 45 -20.96 -0.02 8.88
N VAL A 46 -21.19 -0.62 10.05
CA VAL A 46 -20.65 -1.93 10.43
C VAL A 46 -21.07 -3.01 9.43
N LYS A 47 -22.23 -2.83 8.76
CA LYS A 47 -22.69 -3.71 7.68
C LYS A 47 -21.75 -3.64 6.48
N THR A 48 -21.44 -2.43 5.99
CA THR A 48 -20.51 -2.20 4.88
C THR A 48 -19.09 -2.74 5.16
N SER A 49 -18.62 -2.64 6.41
CA SER A 49 -17.33 -3.21 6.81
C SER A 49 -17.32 -4.74 6.77
N THR A 50 -18.43 -5.37 7.15
CA THR A 50 -18.55 -6.84 7.17
C THR A 50 -18.64 -7.38 5.76
N ASP A 51 -19.44 -6.76 4.90
CA ASP A 51 -19.59 -7.14 3.49
C ASP A 51 -18.26 -7.02 2.74
N ARG A 52 -17.47 -5.95 3.01
CA ARG A 52 -16.13 -5.79 2.45
C ARG A 52 -15.18 -6.91 2.90
N ALA A 53 -15.22 -7.30 4.17
CA ALA A 53 -14.37 -8.36 4.70
C ALA A 53 -14.69 -9.73 4.06
N VAL A 54 -15.97 -10.03 3.85
CA VAL A 54 -16.42 -11.24 3.14
C VAL A 54 -15.94 -11.22 1.68
N ALA A 55 -16.17 -10.11 0.97
CA ALA A 55 -15.72 -9.96 -0.41
C ALA A 55 -14.19 -10.10 -0.54
N LEU A 56 -13.43 -9.58 0.41
CA LEU A 56 -11.98 -9.72 0.44
C LEU A 56 -11.54 -11.18 0.69
N ALA A 57 -12.19 -11.89 1.61
CA ALA A 57 -11.93 -13.31 1.85
C ALA A 57 -12.20 -14.16 0.60
N ASP A 58 -13.31 -13.91 -0.10
CA ASP A 58 -13.64 -14.58 -1.35
C ASP A 58 -12.63 -14.27 -2.45
N ALA A 59 -12.21 -13.00 -2.56
CA ALA A 59 -11.15 -12.60 -3.46
C ALA A 59 -9.85 -13.33 -3.12
N LEU A 60 -9.39 -13.31 -1.87
CA LEU A 60 -8.17 -14.03 -1.46
C LEU A 60 -8.24 -15.50 -1.87
N SER A 61 -9.33 -16.21 -1.55
CA SER A 61 -9.53 -17.62 -1.94
C SER A 61 -9.45 -17.83 -3.46
N LYS A 62 -10.06 -16.94 -4.24
CA LYS A 62 -9.99 -16.96 -5.72
C LYS A 62 -8.56 -16.78 -6.22
N TYR A 63 -7.82 -15.82 -5.70
CA TYR A 63 -6.45 -15.53 -6.16
C TYR A 63 -5.44 -16.58 -5.70
N GLN A 64 -5.66 -17.21 -4.54
CA GLN A 64 -4.89 -18.39 -4.12
C GLN A 64 -5.07 -19.55 -5.11
N LYS A 65 -6.32 -19.83 -5.53
CA LYS A 65 -6.61 -20.87 -6.53
C LYS A 65 -6.00 -20.52 -7.89
N LEU A 66 -6.06 -19.26 -8.31
CA LEU A 66 -5.43 -18.80 -9.55
C LEU A 66 -3.92 -18.95 -9.50
N GLY A 67 -3.27 -18.58 -8.39
CA GLY A 67 -1.83 -18.78 -8.21
C GLY A 67 -1.43 -20.25 -8.38
N LYS A 68 -2.17 -21.16 -7.74
CA LYS A 68 -1.98 -22.62 -7.88
C LYS A 68 -2.29 -23.18 -9.27
N ALA A 69 -2.99 -22.43 -10.12
CA ALA A 69 -3.32 -22.85 -11.47
C ALA A 69 -2.31 -22.31 -12.51
N ILE A 70 -1.34 -21.49 -12.08
CA ILE A 70 -0.28 -21.00 -12.96
C ILE A 70 0.70 -22.15 -13.21
N GLU A 71 0.85 -22.51 -14.48
CA GLU A 71 1.83 -23.48 -14.91
C GLU A 71 2.84 -22.85 -15.88
N PRO A 72 4.14 -23.13 -15.71
CA PRO A 72 4.72 -23.92 -14.63
C PRO A 72 4.76 -23.14 -13.29
N HIS A 73 4.77 -23.84 -12.15
CA HIS A 73 5.12 -23.19 -10.87
C HIS A 73 6.61 -22.88 -10.86
N LEU A 74 7.03 -21.76 -10.28
CA LEU A 74 8.44 -21.39 -10.20
C LEU A 74 9.20 -22.44 -9.39
N ALA A 75 10.16 -23.11 -10.03
CA ALA A 75 11.00 -24.09 -9.39
C ALA A 75 11.92 -23.45 -8.34
N GLU A 76 12.37 -24.25 -7.37
CA GLU A 76 13.27 -23.78 -6.30
C GLU A 76 14.57 -23.18 -6.83
N ASP A 77 15.13 -23.80 -7.86
CA ASP A 77 16.34 -23.39 -8.56
C ASP A 77 16.10 -22.26 -9.58
N GLY A 78 14.83 -22.00 -9.93
CA GLY A 78 14.41 -20.98 -10.88
C GLY A 78 14.80 -21.27 -12.33
N VAL A 79 15.11 -22.52 -12.68
CA VAL A 79 15.43 -22.90 -14.06
C VAL A 79 14.30 -22.53 -15.02
N ASN A 80 13.06 -22.67 -14.58
CA ASN A 80 11.87 -22.32 -15.37
C ASN A 80 11.40 -20.88 -15.17
N PHE A 81 12.22 -19.99 -14.61
CA PHE A 81 11.83 -18.60 -14.33
C PHE A 81 11.24 -17.87 -15.55
N PRO A 82 11.82 -17.96 -16.77
CA PRO A 82 11.25 -17.26 -17.93
C PRO A 82 9.85 -17.77 -18.33
N ASP A 83 9.61 -19.08 -18.26
CA ASP A 83 8.30 -19.64 -18.60
C ASP A 83 7.27 -19.32 -17.50
N TRP A 84 7.66 -19.39 -16.22
CA TRP A 84 6.81 -18.95 -15.10
C TRP A 84 6.47 -17.45 -15.19
N GLU A 85 7.46 -16.60 -15.50
CA GLU A 85 7.27 -15.16 -15.65
C GLU A 85 6.24 -14.84 -16.74
N LEU A 86 6.31 -15.52 -17.88
CA LEU A 86 5.35 -15.37 -18.97
C LEU A 86 3.94 -15.78 -18.53
N SER A 87 3.78 -16.93 -17.88
CA SER A 87 2.48 -17.41 -17.38
C SER A 87 1.90 -16.49 -16.30
N LEU A 88 2.74 -15.96 -15.41
CA LEU A 88 2.37 -14.97 -14.41
C LEU A 88 1.86 -13.68 -15.08
N LYS A 89 2.63 -13.12 -16.02
CA LYS A 89 2.26 -11.90 -16.77
C LYS A 89 0.96 -12.08 -17.54
N ALA A 90 0.79 -13.21 -18.22
CA ALA A 90 -0.45 -13.52 -18.95
C ALA A 90 -1.65 -13.58 -18.00
N THR A 91 -1.50 -14.20 -16.83
CA THR A 91 -2.57 -14.30 -15.84
C THR A 91 -2.94 -12.94 -15.26
N VAL A 92 -1.95 -12.13 -14.86
CA VAL A 92 -2.17 -10.77 -14.34
C VAL A 92 -2.81 -9.87 -15.39
N THR A 93 -2.35 -9.94 -16.63
CA THR A 93 -2.94 -9.20 -17.75
C THR A 93 -4.41 -9.58 -17.95
N ARG A 94 -4.73 -10.87 -17.90
CA ARG A 94 -6.11 -11.35 -18.05
C ARG A 94 -7.02 -10.94 -16.90
N VAL A 95 -6.51 -10.96 -15.67
CA VAL A 95 -7.33 -10.76 -14.46
C VAL A 95 -7.50 -9.28 -14.12
N PHE A 96 -6.49 -8.46 -14.39
CA PHE A 96 -6.49 -7.04 -14.03
C PHE A 96 -6.45 -6.11 -15.24
N GLU A 97 -6.53 -6.65 -16.45
CA GLU A 97 -6.50 -5.90 -17.72
C GLU A 97 -5.28 -4.96 -17.83
N SER A 98 -4.17 -5.36 -17.20
CA SER A 98 -2.96 -4.54 -17.08
C SER A 98 -1.73 -5.28 -17.59
N ALA A 99 -1.45 -5.13 -18.89
CA ALA A 99 -0.31 -5.75 -19.56
C ALA A 99 1.05 -5.25 -19.05
N ASP A 100 1.09 -4.01 -18.57
CA ASP A 100 2.32 -3.34 -18.13
C ASP A 100 2.52 -3.40 -16.62
N TYR A 101 1.74 -4.22 -15.91
CA TYR A 101 1.74 -4.28 -14.45
C TYR A 101 3.14 -4.43 -13.85
N PHE A 102 3.94 -5.35 -14.38
CA PHE A 102 5.31 -5.63 -13.90
C PHE A 102 6.40 -4.78 -14.58
N LYS A 103 6.06 -3.90 -15.53
CA LYS A 103 7.05 -3.03 -16.20
C LYS A 103 7.42 -1.81 -15.37
N SER A 104 6.54 -1.39 -14.47
CA SER A 104 6.75 -0.24 -13.60
C SER A 104 7.27 -0.67 -12.22
N ASN A 105 8.25 0.06 -11.72
CA ASN A 105 8.75 -0.03 -10.34
C ASN A 105 8.02 0.92 -9.38
N VAL A 106 7.07 1.71 -9.88
CA VAL A 106 6.26 2.63 -9.06
C VAL A 106 5.28 1.81 -8.22
N THR A 107 4.91 2.32 -7.05
CA THR A 107 3.83 1.75 -6.24
C THR A 107 2.53 1.67 -7.05
N ASP A 108 1.77 0.61 -6.84
CA ASP A 108 0.44 0.50 -7.45
C ASP A 108 -0.55 1.41 -6.70
N ASN A 109 -1.28 2.24 -7.45
CA ASN A 109 -2.31 3.11 -6.89
C ASN A 109 -3.55 2.33 -6.41
N ASP A 110 -3.72 1.09 -6.88
CA ASP A 110 -4.74 0.16 -6.40
C ASP A 110 -4.13 -0.82 -5.40
N GLY A 111 -4.40 -0.61 -4.11
CA GLY A 111 -3.88 -1.43 -3.03
C GLY A 111 -4.41 -2.86 -3.03
N ASP A 112 -5.67 -3.06 -3.44
CA ASP A 112 -6.30 -4.37 -3.47
C ASP A 112 -5.71 -5.20 -4.63
N ARG A 113 -5.54 -4.59 -5.82
CA ARG A 113 -4.81 -5.20 -6.93
C ARG A 113 -3.38 -5.57 -6.55
N ALA A 114 -2.68 -4.68 -5.84
CA ALA A 114 -1.31 -4.91 -5.39
C ALA A 114 -1.22 -6.12 -4.44
N ALA A 115 -2.13 -6.21 -3.48
CA ALA A 115 -2.18 -7.28 -2.49
C ALA A 115 -2.58 -8.62 -3.14
N LEU A 116 -3.65 -8.64 -3.95
CA LEU A 116 -4.15 -9.84 -4.62
C LEU A 116 -3.15 -10.40 -5.63
N THR A 117 -2.39 -9.54 -6.31
CA THR A 117 -1.28 -9.99 -7.16
C THR A 117 -0.14 -10.61 -6.33
N GLY A 118 0.11 -10.11 -5.12
CA GLY A 118 1.06 -10.70 -4.18
C GLY A 118 0.68 -12.13 -3.79
N VAL A 119 -0.60 -12.35 -3.48
CA VAL A 119 -1.16 -13.69 -3.17
C VAL A 119 -1.01 -14.64 -4.37
N LEU A 120 -1.27 -14.14 -5.57
CA LEU A 120 -1.13 -14.92 -6.80
C LEU A 120 0.33 -15.34 -7.04
N VAL A 121 1.30 -14.44 -6.79
CA VAL A 121 2.73 -14.78 -6.82
C VAL A 121 3.07 -15.80 -5.74
N GLU A 122 2.68 -15.59 -4.48
CA GLU A 122 2.95 -16.49 -3.35
C GLU A 122 2.49 -17.93 -3.61
N HIS A 123 1.36 -18.10 -4.29
CA HIS A 123 0.79 -19.41 -4.58
C HIS A 123 1.20 -20.03 -5.92
N SER A 124 2.04 -19.35 -6.71
CA SER A 124 2.56 -19.87 -7.99
C SER A 124 4.03 -20.28 -7.92
N VAL A 125 4.63 -20.24 -6.73
CA VAL A 125 6.06 -20.53 -6.51
C VAL A 125 6.25 -21.80 -5.68
N HIS A 126 7.44 -22.38 -5.77
CA HIS A 126 7.84 -23.49 -4.92
C HIS A 126 7.73 -23.13 -3.42
N PRO A 127 7.30 -24.05 -2.54
CA PRO A 127 7.11 -23.78 -1.11
C PRO A 127 8.33 -23.17 -0.39
N SER A 128 9.56 -23.53 -0.78
CA SER A 128 10.77 -22.96 -0.18
C SER A 128 10.98 -21.48 -0.50
N LEU A 129 10.29 -20.95 -1.52
CA LEU A 129 10.36 -19.54 -1.95
C LEU A 129 9.29 -18.68 -1.28
N VAL A 130 8.26 -19.28 -0.68
CA VAL A 130 7.11 -18.56 -0.10
C VAL A 130 7.59 -17.53 0.93
N ALA A 131 8.55 -17.88 1.78
CA ALA A 131 9.09 -16.96 2.79
C ALA A 131 9.69 -15.67 2.20
N LEU A 132 10.17 -15.70 0.95
CA LEU A 132 10.73 -14.54 0.27
C LEU A 132 9.66 -13.56 -0.23
N VAL A 133 8.46 -14.07 -0.54
CA VAL A 133 7.38 -13.29 -1.18
C VAL A 133 6.20 -13.03 -0.26
N ARG A 134 6.10 -13.75 0.85
CA ARG A 134 4.98 -13.67 1.78
C ARG A 134 4.74 -12.24 2.27
N GLY A 135 3.49 -11.80 2.17
CA GLY A 135 3.05 -10.47 2.60
C GLY A 135 3.59 -9.31 1.75
N LYS A 136 4.31 -9.59 0.65
CA LYS A 136 4.72 -8.56 -0.32
C LYS A 136 3.61 -8.32 -1.33
N THR A 137 3.52 -7.09 -1.82
CA THR A 137 2.68 -6.77 -2.97
C THR A 137 3.20 -7.44 -4.24
N GLY A 138 2.36 -7.60 -5.26
CA GLY A 138 2.69 -8.28 -6.51
C GLY A 138 4.01 -7.83 -7.13
N ARG A 139 4.20 -6.50 -7.29
CA ARG A 139 5.45 -5.93 -7.84
C ARG A 139 6.66 -6.22 -6.96
N ALA A 140 6.53 -6.06 -5.65
CA ALA A 140 7.63 -6.30 -4.72
C ALA A 140 8.03 -7.78 -4.67
N ALA A 141 7.05 -8.68 -4.64
CA ALA A 141 7.26 -10.13 -4.71
C ALA A 141 7.98 -10.52 -6.01
N PHE A 142 7.50 -9.99 -7.15
CA PHE A 142 8.10 -10.24 -8.46
C PHE A 142 9.55 -9.76 -8.53
N MET A 143 9.86 -8.54 -8.10
CA MET A 143 11.23 -8.01 -8.12
C MET A 143 12.19 -8.82 -7.25
N VAL A 144 11.74 -9.33 -6.09
CA VAL A 144 12.56 -10.19 -5.22
C VAL A 144 12.93 -11.49 -5.95
N LEU A 145 11.96 -12.14 -6.61
CA LEU A 145 12.21 -13.36 -7.37
C LEU A 145 13.07 -13.10 -8.60
N GLN A 146 12.80 -12.02 -9.34
CA GLN A 146 13.61 -11.60 -10.48
C GLN A 146 15.07 -11.38 -10.09
N SER A 147 15.32 -10.71 -8.95
CA SER A 147 16.67 -10.49 -8.44
C SER A 147 17.35 -11.80 -8.03
N ARG A 148 16.61 -12.73 -7.42
CA ARG A 148 17.14 -14.04 -7.01
C ARG A 148 17.59 -14.88 -8.20
N PHE A 149 16.86 -14.82 -9.31
CA PHE A 149 17.05 -15.71 -10.45
C PHE A 149 17.65 -15.07 -11.69
N ALA A 150 18.09 -13.81 -11.61
CA ALA A 150 18.67 -13.07 -12.73
C ALA A 150 19.81 -13.83 -13.44
N ASN A 151 20.64 -14.56 -12.69
CA ASN A 151 21.75 -15.32 -13.27
C ASN A 151 21.33 -16.68 -13.84
N VAL A 152 20.35 -17.34 -13.22
CA VAL A 152 19.87 -18.68 -13.64
C VAL A 152 19.07 -18.56 -14.94
N SER A 153 18.23 -17.53 -15.06
CA SER A 153 17.41 -17.31 -16.25
C SER A 153 18.25 -17.14 -17.51
N TRP A 154 19.40 -16.46 -17.43
CA TRP A 154 20.33 -16.32 -18.57
C TRP A 154 20.89 -17.67 -19.03
N THR A 155 21.29 -18.55 -18.11
CA THR A 155 21.81 -19.88 -18.48
C THR A 155 20.73 -20.75 -19.15
N TYR A 156 19.49 -20.71 -18.65
CA TYR A 156 18.37 -21.41 -19.24
C TYR A 156 18.03 -20.91 -20.65
N ILE A 157 17.98 -19.58 -20.83
CA ILE A 157 17.74 -18.97 -22.14
C ILE A 157 18.82 -19.43 -23.13
N MET A 158 20.10 -19.34 -22.76
CA MET A 158 21.20 -19.77 -23.64
C MET A 158 21.12 -21.27 -23.96
N ALA A 159 20.79 -22.12 -23.00
CA ALA A 159 20.61 -23.56 -23.22
C ALA A 159 19.44 -23.89 -24.17
N ARG A 160 18.36 -23.10 -24.13
CA ARG A 160 17.20 -23.24 -25.02
C ARG A 160 17.53 -22.88 -26.47
N TRP A 161 18.43 -21.92 -26.70
CA TRP A 161 18.85 -21.49 -28.04
C TRP A 161 20.05 -22.25 -28.60
N ALA A 162 20.76 -23.01 -27.77
CA ALA A 162 21.90 -23.84 -28.19
C ALA A 162 21.50 -25.21 -28.76
N LYS A 163 20.19 -25.46 -28.95
CA LYS A 163 19.61 -26.70 -29.47
C LYS A 163 18.96 -26.44 -30.82
#